data_AF-A0AAP6WRY9-F1
#
_entry.id   AF-A0AAP6WRY9-F1
#
_cell.length_a   1.000
_cell.length_b   1.000
_cell.length_c   1.000
_cell.angle_alpha   90.00
_cell.angle_beta   90.00
_cell.angle_gamma   90.00
#
_symmetry.space_group_name_H-M   'P 1'
#
loop_
_entity.id
_entity.type
_entity.pdbx_description
1 polymer ?
#
loop_
_entity_poly.entity_id
_entity_poly.type
_entity_poly.pdbx_seq_one_letter_code
_entity_poly.pdbx_strand_id
1 'polypeptide(L)'
;FFLDPPYYGTAGYKAEFGIKEQLKLRDILKNIKGKFILTINDCEETRSWYKDFNIKEVEVPYSVSRQTEGRKRNKELIITNY
;
A
#
# COMPACT_ATOMS: atom_id res chain seq x y z
N PHE A 1 9.04 -4.78 -11.45
CA PHE A 1 7.57 -4.87 -11.35
C PHE A 1 7.05 -3.67 -10.59
N PHE A 2 5.94 -3.09 -11.04
CA PHE A 2 5.20 -2.07 -10.28
C PHE A 2 3.87 -2.68 -9.86
N LEU A 3 3.54 -2.57 -8.58
CA LEU A 3 2.36 -3.19 -7.99
C LEU A 3 1.56 -2.13 -7.24
N ASP A 4 0.28 -2.04 -7.57
CA ASP A 4 -0.66 -1.11 -6.96
C ASP A 4 -1.98 -1.86 -6.67
N PRO A 5 -1.99 -2.79 -5.70
CA PRO A 5 -3.17 -3.57 -5.36
C PRO A 5 -4.23 -2.70 -4.67
N PRO A 6 -5.48 -3.17 -4.56
CA PRO A 6 -6.49 -2.55 -3.71
C PRO A 6 -5.99 -2.26 -2.29
N TYR A 7 -6.16 -1.01 -1.84
CA TYR A 7 -5.70 -0.56 -0.53
C TYR A 7 -6.56 -1.15 0.58
N TYR A 8 -5.91 -1.58 1.65
CA TYR A 8 -6.59 -2.22 2.77
C TYR A 8 -7.57 -1.26 3.45
N GLY A 9 -8.80 -1.72 3.69
CA GLY A 9 -9.83 -0.95 4.39
C GLY A 9 -10.41 0.24 3.62
N THR A 10 -10.06 0.42 2.34
CA THR A 10 -10.65 1.48 1.50
C THR A 10 -11.90 0.98 0.77
N ALA A 11 -12.99 1.74 0.90
CA ALA A 11 -14.24 1.46 0.19
C ALA A 11 -14.10 1.76 -1.31
N GLY A 12 -14.70 0.93 -2.17
CA GLY A 12 -14.78 1.16 -3.61
C GLY A 12 -14.21 0.04 -4.48
N TYR A 13 -13.40 -0.84 -3.92
CA TYR A 13 -12.95 -2.03 -4.63
C TYR A 13 -14.03 -3.12 -4.58
N LYS A 14 -14.53 -3.53 -5.76
CA LYS A 14 -15.51 -4.61 -5.91
C LYS A 14 -14.90 -6.01 -5.77
N ALA A 15 -13.57 -6.11 -5.81
CA ALA A 15 -12.85 -7.37 -5.73
C ALA A 15 -12.57 -7.74 -4.26
N GLU A 16 -12.64 -9.04 -3.93
CA GLU A 16 -12.27 -9.62 -2.63
C GLU A 16 -10.75 -9.57 -2.40
N PHE A 17 -10.13 -8.39 -2.50
CA PHE A 17 -8.72 -8.21 -2.19
C PHE A 17 -8.59 -7.81 -0.72
N GLY A 18 -8.57 -8.83 0.14
CA GLY A 18 -8.52 -8.67 1.59
C GLY A 18 -7.12 -8.95 2.15
N ILE A 19 -7.10 -9.25 3.45
CA ILE A 19 -5.87 -9.58 4.19
C ILE A 19 -5.16 -10.79 3.58
N LYS A 20 -5.93 -11.81 3.17
CA LYS A 20 -5.37 -13.06 2.63
C LYS A 20 -4.59 -12.82 1.33
N GLU A 21 -5.12 -12.00 0.44
CA GLU A 21 -4.52 -11.64 -0.83
C GLU A 21 -3.27 -10.77 -0.61
N GLN A 22 -3.32 -9.83 0.33
CA GLN A 22 -2.17 -9.02 0.75
C GLN A 22 -1.02 -9.89 1.28
N LEU A 23 -1.30 -10.83 2.18
CA LEU A 23 -0.28 -11.73 2.73
C LEU A 23 0.30 -12.67 1.67
N LYS A 24 -0.55 -13.19 0.76
CA LYS A 24 -0.09 -14.00 -0.37
C LYS A 24 0.81 -13.19 -1.30
N LEU A 25 0.46 -11.93 -1.58
CA LEU A 25 1.28 -11.04 -2.38
C LEU A 25 2.65 -10.81 -1.74
N ARG A 26 2.67 -10.48 -0.44
CA ARG A 26 3.90 -10.34 0.35
C ARG A 26 4.81 -11.56 0.23
N ASP A 27 4.26 -12.77 0.37
CA ASP A 27 5.03 -14.02 0.34
C ASP A 27 5.65 -14.29 -1.04
N ILE A 28 4.94 -13.94 -2.11
CA ILE A 28 5.47 -13.98 -3.47
C ILE A 28 6.61 -12.95 -3.62
N LEU A 29 6.39 -11.72 -3.18
CA LEU A 29 7.37 -10.63 -3.27
C LEU A 29 8.64 -10.89 -2.45
N LYS A 30 8.54 -11.65 -1.35
CA LYS A 30 9.70 -12.04 -0.55
C LYS A 30 10.68 -12.95 -1.31
N ASN A 31 10.18 -13.74 -2.27
CA ASN A 31 10.97 -14.75 -2.98
C ASN A 31 11.28 -14.38 -4.44
N ILE A 32 10.82 -13.20 -4.90
CA ILE A 32 10.99 -12.79 -6.28
C ILE A 32 12.44 -12.34 -6.54
N LYS A 33 13.04 -12.83 -7.63
CA LYS A 33 14.39 -12.41 -8.05
C LYS A 33 14.43 -11.05 -8.76
N GLY A 34 13.27 -10.60 -9.27
CA GLY A 34 13.15 -9.32 -9.95
C GLY A 34 12.98 -8.16 -8.96
N LYS A 35 13.35 -6.95 -9.38
CA LYS A 35 13.10 -5.74 -8.61
C LYS A 35 11.62 -5.40 -8.60
N PHE A 36 11.08 -4.96 -7.46
CA PHE A 36 9.71 -4.49 -7.39
C PHE A 36 9.58 -3.16 -6.63
N ILE A 37 8.51 -2.46 -6.96
CA ILE A 37 7.96 -1.32 -6.24
C ILE A 37 6.49 -1.65 -5.98
N LEU A 38 6.06 -1.56 -4.73
CA LEU A 38 4.69 -1.77 -4.30
C LEU A 38 4.18 -0.50 -3.60
N THR A 39 3.01 -0.02 -3.98
CA THR A 39 2.31 1.11 -3.33
C THR A 39 1.10 0.59 -2.57
N ILE A 40 0.97 0.96 -1.29
CA ILE A 40 -0.18 0.63 -0.44
C ILE A 40 -0.47 1.78 0.53
N ASN A 41 -1.67 1.77 1.13
CA ASN A 41 -2.00 2.70 2.21
C ASN A 41 -1.11 2.50 3.44
N ASP A 42 -0.81 3.59 4.12
CA ASP A 42 -0.10 3.59 5.39
C ASP A 42 -1.08 3.38 6.56
N CYS A 43 -1.13 2.15 7.07
CA CYS A 43 -1.80 1.80 8.32
C CYS A 43 -0.93 0.81 9.12
N GLU A 44 -1.31 0.57 10.38
CA GLU A 44 -0.55 -0.30 11.28
C GLU A 44 -0.43 -1.73 10.72
N GLU A 45 -1.47 -2.23 10.08
CA GLU A 45 -1.50 -3.58 9.50
C GLU A 45 -0.57 -3.70 8.30
N THR A 46 -0.64 -2.78 7.35
CA THR A 46 0.22 -2.82 6.15
C THR A 46 1.69 -2.64 6.51
N ARG A 47 2.01 -1.75 7.46
CA ARG A 47 3.36 -1.64 8.02
C ARG A 47 3.84 -2.94 8.65
N SER A 48 2.98 -3.58 9.45
CA SER A 48 3.32 -4.83 10.13
C SER A 48 3.58 -5.97 9.13
N TRP A 49 2.77 -6.10 8.08
CA TRP A 49 2.93 -7.15 7.08
C TRP A 49 4.20 -7.01 6.26
N TYR A 50 4.58 -5.78 5.90
CA TYR A 50 5.71 -5.51 5.01
C TYR A 50 6.97 -4.99 5.74
N LYS A 51 7.02 -5.08 7.08
CA LYS A 51 8.12 -4.56 7.92
C LYS A 51 9.54 -5.06 7.54
N ASP A 52 9.64 -6.22 6.90
CA ASP A 52 10.91 -6.84 6.52
C ASP A 52 11.42 -6.33 5.15
N PHE A 53 10.71 -5.41 4.50
CA PHE A 53 11.08 -4.79 3.22
C PHE A 53 11.57 -3.36 3.41
N ASN A 54 12.12 -2.77 2.35
CA ASN A 54 12.47 -1.35 2.35
C ASN A 54 11.19 -0.52 2.23
N ILE A 55 10.84 0.21 3.29
CA ILE A 55 9.64 1.04 3.34
C ILE A 55 10.02 2.51 3.28
N LYS A 56 9.38 3.25 2.38
CA LYS A 56 9.43 4.71 2.32
C LYS A 56 8.02 5.28 2.47
N GLU A 57 7.87 6.17 3.45
CA GLU A 57 6.62 6.89 3.69
C GLU A 57 6.51 8.08 2.73
N VAL A 58 5.32 8.26 2.15
CA VAL A 58 5.00 9.39 1.30
C VAL A 58 3.66 9.99 1.73
N GLU A 59 3.65 11.30 1.96
CA GLU A 59 2.42 12.04 2.17
C GLU A 59 1.80 12.36 0.81
N VAL A 60 0.58 11.87 0.58
CA VAL A 60 -0.13 12.10 -0.67
C VAL A 60 -1.25 13.11 -0.40
N PRO A 61 -1.10 14.37 -0.85
CA PRO A 61 -2.18 15.33 -0.76
C PRO A 61 -3.26 14.92 -1.77
N TYR A 62 -4.24 14.12 -1.36
CA TYR A 62 -5.44 13.91 -2.15
C TYR A 62 -6.15 15.26 -2.30
N SER A 63 -6.03 15.88 -3.47
CA SER A 63 -6.65 17.18 -3.81
C SER A 63 -8.13 17.07 -4.20
N VAL A 64 -8.76 15.92 -3.94
CA VAL A 64 -10.18 15.64 -4.25
C VAL A 64 -11.09 16.15 -3.13
N SER A 65 -10.82 17.35 -2.61
CA SER A 65 -11.69 18.02 -1.63
C SER A 65 -11.65 19.52 -1.89
N ARG A 66 -12.78 20.06 -2.35
CA ARG A 66 -13.00 21.51 -2.55
C ARG A 66 -13.04 22.30 -1.23
N GLN A 67 -13.06 21.63 -0.08
CA GLN A 67 -13.09 22.22 1.26
C GLN A 67 -11.83 21.86 2.07
N THR A 68 -11.27 22.85 2.75
CA THR A 68 -10.01 22.78 3.49
C THR A 68 -10.03 21.77 4.65
N GLU A 69 -11.20 21.51 5.25
CA GLU A 69 -11.41 20.54 6.34
C GLU A 69 -11.48 19.07 5.89
N GLY A 70 -11.73 18.80 4.60
CA GLY A 70 -11.86 17.45 4.05
C GLY A 70 -10.55 16.83 3.54
N ARG A 71 -9.44 17.58 3.56
CA ARG A 71 -8.11 17.10 3.17
C ARG A 71 -7.60 16.08 4.19
N LYS A 72 -8.15 14.86 4.15
CA LYS A 72 -7.51 13.71 4.78
C LYS A 72 -6.14 13.55 4.12
N ARG A 73 -5.09 13.78 4.90
CA ARG A 73 -3.73 13.43 4.52
C ARG A 73 -3.66 11.91 4.52
N ASN A 74 -3.94 11.31 3.36
CA ASN A 74 -3.69 9.91 3.17
C ASN A 74 -2.18 9.75 3.07
N LYS A 75 -1.65 8.88 3.91
CA LYS A 75 -0.26 8.47 3.84
C LYS A 75 -0.20 7.17 3.04
N GLU A 76 0.79 7.06 2.19
CA GLU A 76 1.06 5.86 1.41
C GLU A 76 2.48 5.36 1.73
N LEU A 77 2.67 4.06 1.55
CA LEU A 77 3.94 3.38 1.70
C LEU A 77 4.42 2.93 0.31
N ILE A 78 5.65 3.29 -0.01
CA ILE A 78 6.39 2.73 -1.14
C ILE A 78 7.28 1.62 -0.59
N ILE A 79 7.10 0.40 -1.07
CA ILE A 79 7.81 -0.79 -0.63
C ILE A 79 8.68 -1.33 -1.76
N THR A 80 9.97 -1.54 -1.50
CA THR A 80 10.93 -2.07 -2.48
C THR A 80 11.76 -3.22 -1.90
N ASN A 81 12.39 -4.00 -2.79
CA ASN A 81 13.39 -5.03 -2.45
C ASN A 81 14.83 -4.64 -2.79
N TYR A 82 15.08 -3.34 -2.98
CA TYR A 82 16.39 -2.75 -3.29
C TYR A 82 16.47 -1.35 -2.68
#